data_AF-A0A1B8P6Y0-F1
#
_entry.id   AF-A0A1B8P6Y0-F1
#
_cell.length_a   1.000
_cell.length_b   1.000
_cell.length_c   1.000
_cell.angle_alpha   90.00
_cell.angle_beta   90.00
_cell.angle_gamma   90.00
#
_symmetry.space_group_name_H-M   'P 1'
#
loop_
_entity.id
_entity.type
_entity.pdbx_description
1 polymer ?
#
loop_
_entity_poly.entity_id
_entity_poly.type
_entity_poly.pdbx_seq_one_letter_code
_entity_poly.pdbx_strand_id
1 'polypeptide(L)'
;MPLPPYITRDDELSDRERYQTVYARRDGAVAAPTAGLHFDEPLLERLAAKGVESAFVTLHVGAGTFQPVRVEDIREHEMHSEWIEVSASVCEQVRAARARGNRVVAVGTTSVRCLESTSLKSPDGDIAPYSGETDIFIYPGYEWRVVDALVTNFHLPESTLLMLVSSFAGYDTVMAAYREAVQEGYAFFSYGDAMFLTRHNSSSTRHADVETPDA
;
A
#
# COMPACT_ATOMS: atom_id res chain seq x y z
N MET A 1 -19.87 9.97 0.36
CA MET A 1 -18.80 8.94 0.37
C MET A 1 -18.45 8.80 1.84
N PRO A 2 -18.52 7.61 2.48
CA PRO A 2 -18.24 7.51 3.91
C PRO A 2 -16.83 8.02 4.17
N LEU A 3 -16.71 9.06 5.01
CA LEU A 3 -15.42 9.55 5.47
C LEU A 3 -14.79 8.50 6.39
N PRO A 4 -13.46 8.39 6.43
CA PRO A 4 -12.77 7.56 7.39
C PRO A 4 -13.24 7.85 8.83
N PRO A 5 -13.30 6.84 9.71
CA PRO A 5 -13.96 6.95 11.03
C PRO A 5 -13.30 7.96 11.99
N TYR A 6 -12.07 8.40 11.71
CA TYR A 6 -11.38 9.44 12.47
C TYR A 6 -11.79 10.87 12.05
N ILE A 7 -12.53 11.04 10.95
CA ILE A 7 -13.12 12.32 10.57
C ILE A 7 -14.51 12.41 11.18
N THR A 8 -14.63 13.17 12.27
CA THR A 8 -15.86 13.25 13.08
C THR A 8 -16.85 14.31 12.61
N ARG A 9 -16.83 14.65 11.31
CA ARG A 9 -17.76 15.61 10.70
C ARG A 9 -18.58 14.94 9.60
N ASP A 10 -19.70 15.55 9.26
CA ASP A 10 -20.56 15.11 8.15
C ASP A 10 -19.81 15.21 6.80
N ASP A 11 -20.20 14.36 5.84
CA ASP A 11 -19.65 14.40 4.49
C ASP A 11 -20.18 15.60 3.71
N GLU A 12 -19.27 16.36 3.12
CA GLU A 12 -19.58 17.52 2.29
C GLU A 12 -19.49 17.14 0.81
N LEU A 13 -20.14 17.92 -0.06
CA LEU A 13 -19.99 17.75 -1.51
C LEU A 13 -18.52 17.95 -1.95
N SER A 14 -17.80 18.84 -1.27
CA SER A 14 -16.36 19.10 -1.49
C SER A 14 -15.49 17.88 -1.20
N ASP A 15 -15.93 16.95 -0.34
CA ASP A 15 -15.20 15.71 -0.07
C ASP A 15 -15.22 14.79 -1.28
N ARG A 16 -16.31 14.77 -2.06
CA ARG A 16 -16.35 13.95 -3.28
C ARG A 16 -15.28 14.37 -4.28
N GLU A 17 -15.06 15.67 -4.42
CA GLU A 17 -14.02 16.22 -5.30
C GLU A 17 -12.62 15.97 -4.71
N ARG A 18 -12.42 16.16 -3.40
CA ARG A 18 -11.13 15.92 -2.73
C ARG A 18 -10.73 14.44 -2.65
N TYR A 19 -11.69 13.53 -2.58
CA TYR A 19 -11.47 12.09 -2.63
C TYR A 19 -11.51 11.53 -4.06
N GLN A 20 -11.65 12.37 -5.09
CA GLN A 20 -11.31 11.96 -6.44
C GLN A 20 -9.89 12.40 -6.75
N THR A 21 -8.97 11.43 -6.73
CA THR A 21 -7.62 11.64 -7.28
C THR A 21 -7.71 11.86 -8.78
N VAL A 22 -6.67 12.44 -9.39
CA VAL A 22 -6.48 12.48 -10.86
C VAL A 22 -6.53 11.10 -11.53
N TYR A 23 -6.52 10.04 -10.72
CA TYR A 23 -6.55 8.64 -11.13
C TYR A 23 -7.96 8.02 -11.12
N ALA A 24 -8.95 8.65 -10.48
CA ALA A 24 -10.30 8.11 -10.33
C ALA A 24 -11.08 8.19 -11.65
N ARG A 25 -11.07 7.11 -12.44
CA ARG A 25 -11.77 7.03 -13.74
C ARG A 25 -13.13 6.32 -13.70
N ARG A 26 -13.48 5.67 -12.57
CA ARG A 26 -14.76 4.95 -12.39
C ARG A 26 -15.43 5.36 -11.08
N ASP A 27 -16.74 5.61 -11.14
CA ASP A 27 -17.57 5.85 -9.97
C ASP A 27 -17.61 4.60 -9.07
N GLY A 28 -17.46 4.78 -7.75
CA GLY A 28 -17.60 3.70 -6.77
C GLY A 28 -16.30 3.18 -6.12
N ALA A 29 -15.14 3.80 -6.38
CA ALA A 29 -14.00 3.64 -5.48
C ALA A 29 -14.29 4.43 -4.18
N VAL A 30 -14.80 3.74 -3.16
CA VAL A 30 -15.33 4.36 -1.93
C VAL A 30 -14.24 4.97 -1.05
N ALA A 31 -12.97 4.60 -1.26
CA ALA A 31 -11.84 5.35 -0.73
C ALA A 31 -10.90 5.72 -1.88
N ALA A 32 -10.67 7.02 -2.04
CA ALA A 32 -9.53 7.48 -2.82
C ALA A 32 -8.26 6.83 -2.25
N PRO A 33 -7.33 6.32 -3.07
CA PRO A 33 -5.97 6.12 -2.61
C PRO A 33 -5.42 7.49 -2.20
N THR A 34 -5.45 7.80 -0.92
CA THR A 34 -5.11 9.13 -0.38
C THR A 34 -3.64 9.47 -0.60
N ALA A 35 -2.78 8.45 -0.67
CA ALA A 35 -1.39 8.60 -1.12
C ALA A 35 -1.28 9.13 -2.56
N GLY A 36 -2.28 8.86 -3.40
CA GLY A 36 -2.36 9.39 -4.76
C GLY A 36 -2.69 10.88 -4.82
N LEU A 37 -3.17 11.49 -3.74
CA LEU A 37 -3.46 12.94 -3.69
C LEU A 37 -2.18 13.78 -3.72
N HIS A 38 -1.02 13.18 -3.45
CA HIS A 38 0.29 13.82 -3.54
C HIS A 38 0.80 13.97 -4.98
N PHE A 39 0.06 13.46 -5.96
CA PHE A 39 0.41 13.53 -7.36
C PHE A 39 -0.55 14.44 -8.11
N ASP A 40 -0.02 15.58 -8.53
CA ASP A 40 -0.70 16.50 -9.44
C ASP A 40 -0.27 16.25 -10.91
N GLU A 41 -1.02 16.85 -11.84
CA GLU A 41 -0.72 16.72 -13.28
C GLU A 41 0.72 17.18 -13.60
N PRO A 42 1.21 18.34 -13.10
CA PRO A 42 2.60 18.75 -13.33
C PRO A 42 3.64 17.73 -12.86
N LEU A 43 3.45 17.07 -11.72
CA LEU A 43 4.36 16.03 -11.26
C LEU A 43 4.31 14.81 -12.16
N LEU A 44 3.11 14.39 -12.60
CA LEU A 44 2.93 13.25 -13.49
C LEU A 44 3.56 13.49 -14.87
N GLU A 45 3.42 14.69 -15.43
CA GLU A 45 4.08 15.10 -16.67
C GLU A 45 5.60 15.05 -16.52
N ARG A 46 6.14 15.53 -15.39
CA ARG A 46 7.59 15.48 -15.10
C ARG A 46 8.11 14.05 -14.95
N LEU A 47 7.30 13.14 -14.41
CA LEU A 47 7.62 11.72 -14.31
C LEU A 47 7.61 11.06 -15.70
N ALA A 48 6.59 11.33 -16.51
CA ALA A 48 6.47 10.84 -17.87
C ALA A 48 7.63 11.33 -18.75
N ALA A 49 8.03 12.61 -18.63
CA ALA A 49 9.18 13.17 -19.34
C ALA A 49 10.52 12.52 -18.96
N LYS A 50 10.59 11.90 -17.77
CA LYS A 50 11.73 11.09 -17.31
C LYS A 50 11.64 9.61 -17.74
N GLY A 51 10.61 9.23 -18.47
CA GLY A 51 10.37 7.85 -18.92
C GLY A 51 9.72 6.96 -17.87
N VAL A 52 9.08 7.53 -16.84
CA VAL A 52 8.29 6.74 -15.89
C VAL A 52 6.94 6.41 -16.50
N GLU A 53 6.64 5.12 -16.62
CA GLU A 53 5.36 4.60 -17.10
C GLU A 53 4.35 4.54 -15.95
N SER A 54 3.06 4.76 -16.27
CA SER A 54 1.96 4.77 -15.29
C SER A 54 0.92 3.72 -15.65
N ALA A 55 0.50 2.94 -14.65
CA ALA A 55 -0.54 1.92 -14.77
C ALA A 55 -1.61 2.11 -13.69
N PHE A 56 -2.86 1.72 -13.99
CA PHE A 56 -4.01 1.96 -13.13
C PHE A 56 -4.68 0.65 -12.75
N VAL A 57 -4.88 0.43 -11.44
CA VAL A 57 -5.64 -0.69 -10.88
C VAL A 57 -6.91 -0.17 -10.20
N THR A 58 -7.91 -1.03 -10.07
CA THR A 58 -9.17 -0.68 -9.39
C THR A 58 -9.33 -1.51 -8.13
N LEU A 59 -9.73 -0.87 -7.03
CA LEU A 59 -10.15 -1.54 -5.81
C LEU A 59 -11.41 -0.84 -5.27
N HIS A 60 -12.46 -1.62 -5.04
CA HIS A 60 -13.68 -1.15 -4.39
C HIS A 60 -13.55 -1.41 -2.89
N VAL A 61 -13.19 -0.36 -2.16
CA VAL A 61 -13.03 -0.40 -0.71
C VAL A 61 -14.41 -0.54 -0.07
N GLY A 62 -14.60 -1.54 0.78
CA GLY A 62 -15.80 -1.68 1.60
C GLY A 62 -15.69 -0.89 2.91
N ALA A 63 -16.78 -0.72 3.65
CA ALA A 63 -16.74 -0.06 4.96
C ALA A 63 -15.83 -0.79 5.99
N GLY A 64 -15.52 -2.07 5.76
CA GLY A 64 -14.71 -2.91 6.67
C GLY A 64 -13.22 -2.57 6.73
N THR A 65 -12.67 -1.87 5.73
CA THR A 65 -11.23 -1.65 5.56
C THR A 65 -10.60 -0.76 6.64
N PHE A 66 -11.43 0.01 7.33
CA PHE A 66 -10.99 0.90 8.42
C PHE A 66 -11.23 0.30 9.81
N GLN A 67 -11.63 -0.97 9.92
CA GLN A 67 -11.81 -1.58 11.23
C GLN A 67 -10.46 -1.87 11.89
N PRO A 68 -10.29 -1.51 13.18
CA PRO A 68 -9.07 -1.81 13.92
C PRO A 68 -8.93 -3.33 14.11
N VAL A 69 -7.67 -3.80 14.19
CA VAL A 69 -7.38 -5.19 14.57
C VAL A 69 -7.81 -5.37 16.03
N ARG A 70 -8.67 -6.36 16.31
CA ARG A 70 -9.23 -6.62 17.65
C ARG A 70 -8.87 -8.00 18.21
N VAL A 71 -7.95 -8.70 17.57
CA VAL A 71 -7.51 -10.05 17.97
C VAL A 71 -6.16 -9.99 18.69
N GLU A 72 -5.93 -10.90 19.64
CA GLU A 72 -4.66 -11.01 20.36
C GLU A 72 -3.56 -11.62 19.48
N ASP A 73 -3.92 -12.62 18.66
CA ASP A 73 -3.05 -13.19 17.64
C ASP A 73 -3.40 -12.63 16.26
N ILE A 74 -2.48 -11.89 15.65
CA ILE A 74 -2.68 -11.31 14.31
C ILE A 74 -2.97 -12.36 13.25
N ARG A 75 -2.55 -13.62 13.45
CA ARG A 75 -2.79 -14.73 12.50
C ARG A 75 -4.26 -15.14 12.48
N GLU A 76 -5.02 -14.77 13.51
CA GLU A 76 -6.47 -15.00 13.61
C GLU A 76 -7.26 -13.79 13.08
N HIS A 77 -6.60 -12.75 12.59
CA HIS A 77 -7.28 -11.58 12.03
C HIS A 77 -7.87 -11.91 10.65
N GLU A 78 -9.20 -11.89 10.58
CA GLU A 78 -9.90 -11.96 9.30
C GLU A 78 -9.99 -10.57 8.65
N MET A 79 -9.41 -10.46 7.45
CA MET A 79 -9.56 -9.27 6.62
C MET A 79 -10.93 -9.26 5.95
N HIS A 80 -11.54 -8.07 5.89
CA HIS A 80 -12.73 -7.87 5.06
C HIS A 80 -12.37 -8.01 3.58
N SER A 81 -13.15 -8.81 2.87
CA SER A 81 -13.00 -9.00 1.43
C SER A 81 -13.37 -7.72 0.68
N GLU A 82 -12.52 -7.35 -0.28
CA GLU A 82 -12.73 -6.22 -1.18
C GLU A 82 -12.60 -6.67 -2.63
N TRP A 83 -13.34 -6.03 -3.52
CA TRP A 83 -13.24 -6.33 -4.94
C TRP A 83 -12.08 -5.57 -5.59
N ILE A 84 -11.29 -6.25 -6.40
CA ILE A 84 -10.19 -5.69 -7.18
C ILE A 84 -10.33 -6.02 -8.67
N GLU A 85 -9.75 -5.17 -9.52
CA GLU A 85 -9.53 -5.42 -10.93
C GLU A 85 -8.14 -4.95 -11.35
N VAL A 86 -7.36 -5.90 -11.88
CA VAL A 86 -6.06 -5.66 -12.52
C VAL A 86 -6.16 -6.22 -13.94
N SER A 87 -6.09 -5.31 -14.91
CA SER A 87 -6.26 -5.67 -16.32
C SER A 87 -5.03 -6.38 -16.90
N ALA A 88 -5.21 -7.02 -18.06
CA ALA A 88 -4.11 -7.65 -18.79
C ALA A 88 -3.02 -6.64 -19.19
N SER A 89 -3.42 -5.43 -19.62
CA SER A 89 -2.47 -4.37 -19.96
C SER A 89 -1.59 -3.96 -18.77
N VAL A 90 -2.15 -3.88 -17.55
CA VAL A 90 -1.36 -3.58 -16.35
C VAL A 90 -0.33 -4.69 -16.09
N CYS A 91 -0.75 -5.95 -16.22
CA CYS A 91 0.15 -7.09 -16.03
C CYS A 91 1.29 -7.10 -17.04
N GLU A 92 1.00 -6.82 -18.32
CA GLU A 92 2.01 -6.69 -19.36
C GLU A 92 3.00 -5.55 -19.10
N GLN A 93 2.50 -4.38 -18.67
CA GLN A 93 3.36 -3.24 -18.30
C GLN A 93 4.29 -3.60 -17.14
N VAL A 94 3.77 -4.23 -16.09
CA VAL A 94 4.57 -4.69 -14.94
C VAL A 94 5.64 -5.68 -15.36
N ARG A 95 5.28 -6.71 -16.14
CA ARG A 95 6.26 -7.69 -16.64
C ARG A 95 7.31 -7.05 -17.54
N ALA A 96 6.91 -6.13 -18.42
CA ALA A 96 7.82 -5.43 -19.32
C ALA A 96 8.79 -4.54 -18.53
N ALA A 97 8.32 -3.82 -17.50
CA ALA A 97 9.18 -3.03 -16.62
C ALA A 97 10.22 -3.92 -15.92
N ARG A 98 9.79 -5.05 -15.34
CA ARG A 98 10.67 -6.01 -14.68
C ARG A 98 11.67 -6.66 -15.63
N ALA A 99 11.26 -7.00 -16.84
CA ALA A 99 12.14 -7.54 -17.88
C ALA A 99 13.24 -6.54 -18.30
N ARG A 100 12.99 -5.23 -18.17
CA ARG A 100 14.00 -4.17 -18.37
C ARG A 100 14.88 -3.93 -17.14
N GLY A 101 14.66 -4.63 -16.02
CA GLY A 101 15.33 -4.39 -14.75
C GLY A 101 14.83 -3.13 -14.01
N ASN A 102 13.67 -2.61 -14.40
CA ASN A 102 13.04 -1.46 -13.74
C ASN A 102 12.22 -1.90 -12.52
N ARG A 103 11.88 -0.92 -11.68
CA ARG A 103 11.08 -1.11 -10.46
C ARG A 103 9.59 -0.90 -10.72
N VAL A 104 8.76 -1.67 -10.02
CA VAL A 104 7.33 -1.46 -9.86
C VAL A 104 7.10 -0.64 -8.59
N VAL A 105 6.61 0.59 -8.76
CA VAL A 105 6.32 1.50 -7.64
C VAL A 105 4.81 1.55 -7.40
N ALA A 106 4.35 1.04 -6.26
CA ALA A 106 2.95 1.14 -5.87
C ALA A 106 2.68 2.50 -5.22
N VAL A 107 1.58 3.15 -5.62
CA VAL A 107 1.09 4.37 -4.97
C VAL A 107 -0.14 4.01 -4.14
N GLY A 108 0.04 4.00 -2.83
CA GLY A 108 -0.94 3.58 -1.83
C GLY A 108 -0.93 2.08 -1.54
N THR A 109 -1.23 1.73 -0.29
CA THR A 109 -1.36 0.34 0.19
C THR A 109 -2.49 -0.42 -0.50
N THR A 110 -3.52 0.28 -0.97
CA THR A 110 -4.59 -0.29 -1.81
C THR A 110 -4.03 -0.88 -3.11
N SER A 111 -3.18 -0.12 -3.81
CA SER A 111 -2.52 -0.57 -5.04
C SER A 111 -1.59 -1.75 -4.77
N VAL A 112 -0.91 -1.75 -3.62
CA VAL A 112 -0.12 -2.91 -3.17
C VAL A 112 -0.99 -4.15 -3.07
N ARG A 113 -2.11 -4.08 -2.36
CA ARG A 113 -3.01 -5.22 -2.17
C ARG A 113 -3.55 -5.73 -3.50
N CYS A 114 -3.89 -4.86 -4.45
CA CYS A 114 -4.24 -5.28 -5.81
C CYS A 114 -3.13 -6.13 -6.46
N LEU A 115 -1.93 -5.58 -6.56
CA LEU A 115 -0.81 -6.20 -7.29
C LEU A 115 -0.34 -7.50 -6.64
N GLU A 116 -0.19 -7.51 -5.31
CA GLU A 116 0.25 -8.69 -4.58
C GLU A 116 -0.83 -9.78 -4.59
N SER A 117 -2.12 -9.43 -4.51
CA SER A 117 -3.22 -10.41 -4.60
C SER A 117 -3.20 -11.19 -5.90
N THR A 118 -3.00 -10.52 -7.04
CA THR A 118 -3.05 -11.21 -8.33
C THR A 118 -1.90 -12.20 -8.49
N SER A 119 -0.74 -11.91 -7.90
CA SER A 119 0.40 -12.84 -7.87
C SER A 119 0.13 -14.09 -7.02
N LEU A 120 -0.72 -14.00 -5.98
CA LEU A 120 -1.13 -15.16 -5.18
C LEU A 120 -2.18 -16.01 -5.89
N LYS A 121 -3.00 -15.40 -6.77
CA LYS A 121 -4.00 -16.11 -7.59
C LYS A 121 -3.40 -16.70 -8.88
N SER A 122 -2.12 -16.46 -9.14
CA SER A 122 -1.40 -16.97 -10.31
C SER A 122 -0.64 -18.26 -9.97
N PRO A 123 -0.78 -19.34 -10.79
CA PRO A 123 -0.08 -20.61 -10.55
C PRO A 123 1.44 -20.48 -10.46
N ASP A 124 2.02 -19.58 -11.25
CA ASP A 124 3.47 -19.40 -11.37
C ASP A 124 4.01 -18.33 -10.39
N GLY A 125 3.14 -17.75 -9.56
CA GLY A 125 3.51 -16.69 -8.62
C GLY A 125 3.83 -15.33 -9.24
N ASP A 126 3.77 -15.20 -10.57
CA ASP A 126 3.90 -13.92 -11.29
C ASP A 126 2.55 -13.17 -11.34
N ILE A 127 2.59 -11.85 -11.55
CA ILE A 127 1.38 -11.03 -11.70
C ILE A 127 0.50 -11.60 -12.84
N ALA A 128 -0.82 -11.67 -12.65
CA ALA A 128 -1.76 -12.14 -13.67
C ALA A 128 -3.03 -11.27 -13.72
N PRO A 129 -3.72 -11.19 -14.88
CA PRO A 129 -4.98 -10.46 -14.95
C PRO A 129 -5.99 -11.10 -13.99
N TYR A 130 -6.66 -10.29 -13.18
CA TYR A 130 -7.61 -10.78 -12.18
C TYR A 130 -8.69 -9.75 -11.92
N SER A 131 -9.92 -10.23 -11.77
CA SER A 131 -11.06 -9.44 -11.34
C SER A 131 -11.88 -10.30 -10.37
N GLY A 132 -12.07 -9.81 -9.16
CA GLY A 132 -12.73 -10.58 -8.10
C GLY A 132 -12.32 -10.09 -6.72
N GLU A 133 -12.65 -10.91 -5.73
CA GLU A 133 -12.42 -10.59 -4.32
C GLU A 133 -10.97 -10.83 -3.88
N THR A 134 -10.52 -10.00 -2.94
CA THR A 134 -9.29 -10.18 -2.18
C THR A 134 -9.50 -9.87 -0.70
N ASP A 135 -9.02 -10.78 0.12
CA ASP A 135 -8.91 -10.74 1.57
C ASP A 135 -7.43 -10.73 1.99
N ILE A 136 -6.52 -10.35 1.09
CA ILE A 136 -5.08 -10.41 1.38
C ILE A 136 -4.73 -9.62 2.64
N PHE A 137 -4.11 -10.31 3.59
CA PHE A 137 -3.54 -9.73 4.79
C PHE A 137 -2.01 -9.75 4.70
N ILE A 138 -1.40 -8.56 4.66
CA ILE A 138 0.06 -8.40 4.55
C ILE A 138 0.60 -7.93 5.90
N TYR A 139 1.44 -8.77 6.51
CA TYR A 139 2.08 -8.53 7.80
C TYR A 139 3.53 -9.04 7.76
N PRO A 140 4.38 -8.73 8.77
CA PRO A 140 5.79 -9.13 8.76
C PRO A 140 5.97 -10.64 8.54
N GLY A 141 6.86 -11.00 7.60
CA GLY A 141 7.04 -12.39 7.13
C GLY A 141 6.40 -12.67 5.77
N TYR A 142 5.61 -11.73 5.23
CA TYR A 142 5.05 -11.83 3.87
C TYR A 142 6.16 -11.88 2.80
N GLU A 143 6.01 -12.82 1.85
CA GLU A 143 6.89 -12.92 0.70
C GLU A 143 6.40 -12.02 -0.44
N TRP A 144 7.01 -10.85 -0.55
CA TRP A 144 6.68 -9.87 -1.59
C TRP A 144 7.07 -10.36 -2.98
N ARG A 145 6.16 -10.23 -3.94
CA ARG A 145 6.34 -10.74 -5.30
C ARG A 145 6.37 -9.67 -6.36
N VAL A 146 5.56 -8.60 -6.24
CA VAL A 146 5.31 -7.64 -7.33
C VAL A 146 5.87 -6.24 -7.07
N VAL A 147 5.74 -5.73 -5.85
CA VAL A 147 6.06 -4.34 -5.52
C VAL A 147 7.51 -4.19 -5.07
N ASP A 148 8.22 -3.22 -5.68
CA ASP A 148 9.64 -2.93 -5.38
C ASP A 148 9.83 -1.65 -4.55
N ALA A 149 8.91 -0.68 -4.70
CA ALA A 149 8.83 0.52 -3.88
C ALA A 149 7.38 0.93 -3.61
N LEU A 150 7.14 1.66 -2.52
CA LEU A 150 5.82 2.08 -2.07
C LEU A 150 5.82 3.57 -1.71
N VAL A 151 4.90 4.33 -2.30
CA VAL A 151 4.50 5.66 -1.82
C VAL A 151 3.23 5.53 -0.99
N THR A 152 3.24 5.96 0.27
CA THR A 152 2.07 5.87 1.14
C THR A 152 2.06 6.96 2.21
N ASN A 153 0.93 7.23 2.84
CA ASN A 153 0.85 8.15 3.99
C ASN A 153 1.40 7.51 5.28
N PHE A 154 1.59 8.30 6.33
CA PHE A 154 1.76 7.78 7.68
C PHE A 154 0.45 7.21 8.25
N HIS A 155 0.49 5.97 8.70
CA HIS A 155 -0.65 5.20 9.21
C HIS A 155 -0.77 5.20 10.73
N LEU A 156 -1.97 4.92 11.26
CA LEU A 156 -2.22 4.82 12.70
C LEU A 156 -1.38 3.72 13.37
N PRO A 157 -0.96 3.91 14.63
CA PRO A 157 -0.50 2.81 15.49
C PRO A 157 -1.51 1.65 15.50
N GLU A 158 -1.01 0.43 15.65
CA GLU A 158 -1.85 -0.78 15.76
C GLU A 158 -2.81 -1.01 14.57
N SER A 159 -2.47 -0.46 13.39
CA SER A 159 -3.24 -0.66 12.16
C SER A 159 -2.66 -1.75 11.27
N THR A 160 -3.51 -2.44 10.51
CA THR A 160 -3.11 -3.38 9.45
C THR A 160 -2.21 -2.72 8.40
N LEU A 161 -2.42 -1.43 8.12
CA LEU A 161 -1.58 -0.65 7.21
C LEU A 161 -0.17 -0.45 7.76
N LEU A 162 -0.03 -0.21 9.07
CA LEU A 162 1.29 -0.14 9.72
C LEU A 162 2.02 -1.49 9.65
N MET A 163 1.29 -2.60 9.81
CA MET A 163 1.84 -3.94 9.64
C MET A 163 2.33 -4.19 8.20
N LEU A 164 1.55 -3.77 7.20
CA LEU A 164 1.93 -3.87 5.78
C LEU A 164 3.22 -3.10 5.49
N VAL A 165 3.32 -1.82 5.89
CA VAL A 165 4.53 -1.03 5.63
C VAL A 165 5.74 -1.57 6.42
N SER A 166 5.52 -2.11 7.63
CA SER A 166 6.56 -2.76 8.42
C SER A 166 7.04 -4.06 7.78
N SER A 167 6.14 -4.83 7.17
CA SER A 167 6.49 -5.99 6.35
C SER A 167 7.30 -5.62 5.12
N PHE A 168 7.04 -4.44 4.55
CA PHE A 168 7.70 -3.97 3.34
C PHE A 168 9.12 -3.43 3.59
N ALA A 169 9.27 -2.50 4.54
CA ALA A 169 10.50 -1.76 4.78
C ALA A 169 11.28 -2.19 6.04
N GLY A 170 10.75 -3.17 6.79
CA GLY A 170 11.31 -3.65 8.06
C GLY A 170 10.77 -2.86 9.26
N TYR A 171 10.45 -3.57 10.33
CA TYR A 171 9.83 -2.98 11.53
C TYR A 171 10.68 -1.85 12.15
N ASP A 172 11.96 -2.12 12.43
CA ASP A 172 12.84 -1.14 13.08
C ASP A 172 13.02 0.13 12.23
N THR A 173 13.17 -0.04 10.91
CA THR A 173 13.27 1.06 9.95
C THR A 173 12.01 1.92 9.97
N VAL A 174 10.83 1.31 9.92
CA VAL A 174 9.56 2.04 9.95
C VAL A 174 9.36 2.74 11.30
N MET A 175 9.64 2.08 12.41
CA MET A 175 9.53 2.71 13.74
C MET A 175 10.51 3.87 13.92
N ALA A 176 11.73 3.77 13.37
CA ALA A 176 12.68 4.88 13.35
C ALA A 176 12.15 6.07 12.54
N ALA A 177 11.64 5.82 11.32
CA ALA A 177 11.05 6.86 10.48
C ALA A 177 9.83 7.53 11.14
N TYR A 178 8.99 6.77 11.84
CA TYR A 178 7.85 7.32 12.56
C TYR A 178 8.25 8.21 13.75
N ARG A 179 9.27 7.80 14.52
CA ARG A 179 9.80 8.63 15.60
C ARG A 179 10.37 9.95 15.08
N GLU A 180 11.12 9.90 13.98
CA GLU A 180 11.64 11.09 13.31
C GLU A 180 10.51 11.99 12.82
N ALA A 181 9.51 11.43 12.13
CA ALA A 181 8.36 12.17 11.63
C ALA A 181 7.59 12.91 12.74
N VAL A 182 7.45 12.29 13.92
CA VAL A 182 6.87 12.95 15.10
C VAL A 182 7.77 14.08 15.61
N GLN A 183 9.08 13.87 15.68
CA GLN A 183 10.04 14.89 16.15
C GLN A 183 10.07 16.12 15.22
N GLU A 184 10.01 15.88 13.92
CA GLU A 184 10.04 16.92 12.87
C GLU A 184 8.66 17.52 12.56
N GLY A 185 7.60 17.06 13.24
CA GLY A 185 6.26 17.64 13.12
C GLY A 185 5.55 17.36 11.79
N TYR A 186 5.81 16.19 11.18
CA TYR A 186 5.09 15.73 9.99
C TYR A 186 3.60 15.57 10.29
N ALA A 187 2.77 15.82 9.29
CA ALA A 187 1.34 15.55 9.33
C ALA A 187 1.07 14.07 9.03
N PHE A 188 0.20 13.44 9.80
CA PHE A 188 -0.13 12.01 9.67
C PHE A 188 -1.49 11.80 8.99
N PHE A 189 -1.79 10.54 8.63
CA PHE A 189 -3.06 10.08 8.07
C PHE A 189 -3.32 10.56 6.64
N SER A 190 -4.58 10.46 6.20
CA SER A 190 -4.96 10.60 4.79
C SER A 190 -4.67 11.96 4.15
N TYR A 191 -4.62 13.03 4.94
CA TYR A 191 -4.30 14.38 4.45
C TYR A 191 -2.94 14.88 4.94
N GLY A 192 -2.18 14.00 5.61
CA GLY A 192 -0.84 14.29 6.05
C GLY A 192 0.19 14.04 4.94
N ASP A 193 1.44 14.03 5.35
CA ASP A 193 2.59 13.82 4.49
C ASP A 193 2.67 12.37 3.95
N ALA A 194 3.61 12.17 3.03
CA ALA A 194 3.89 10.90 2.39
C ALA A 194 5.28 10.35 2.75
N MET A 195 5.39 9.03 2.67
CA MET A 195 6.63 8.27 2.73
C MET A 195 6.90 7.63 1.37
N PHE A 196 8.18 7.60 0.97
CA PHE A 196 8.67 6.73 -0.09
C PHE A 196 9.51 5.62 0.54
N LEU A 197 9.06 4.38 0.37
CA LEU A 197 9.67 3.20 0.97
C LEU A 197 10.23 2.30 -0.13
N THR A 198 11.34 1.64 0.19
CA THR A 198 11.93 0.60 -0.66
C THR A 198 11.95 -0.71 0.10
N ARG A 199 11.75 -1.82 -0.60
CA ARG A 199 11.67 -3.15 0.00
C ARG A 199 12.94 -3.48 0.78
N HIS A 200 12.77 -3.97 2.01
CA HIS A 200 13.87 -4.48 2.82
C HIS A 200 14.31 -5.85 2.29
N ASN A 201 15.54 -5.94 1.77
CA ASN A 201 16.14 -7.21 1.40
C ASN A 201 16.69 -7.89 2.66
N SER A 202 16.01 -8.94 3.12
CA SER A 202 16.42 -9.77 4.27
C SER A 202 17.70 -10.61 4.02
N SER A 203 18.43 -10.41 2.92
CA SER A 203 19.64 -11.17 2.59
C SER A 203 20.92 -10.75 3.35
N SER A 204 20.84 -9.86 4.35
CA SER A 204 22.04 -9.39 5.08
C SER A 204 22.11 -9.72 6.57
N THR A 205 21.10 -10.35 7.17
CA THR A 205 21.18 -10.74 8.59
C THR A 205 21.43 -12.25 8.69
N ARG A 206 22.71 -12.64 8.64
CA ARG A 206 23.11 -13.93 9.24
C ARG A 206 22.67 -13.87 10.70
N HIS A 207 21.97 -14.90 11.16
CA HIS A 207 21.69 -15.10 12.57
C HIS A 207 22.95 -14.83 13.38
N ALA A 208 22.95 -13.72 14.14
CA ALA A 208 23.85 -13.61 15.27
C ALA A 208 23.27 -14.56 16.31
N ASP A 209 23.96 -15.68 16.49
CA ASP A 209 23.77 -16.57 17.62
C ASP A 209 23.75 -15.72 18.90
N VAL A 210 22.61 -15.69 19.57
CA VAL A 210 22.51 -15.13 20.91
C VAL A 210 23.10 -16.21 21.83
N GLU A 211 24.41 -16.11 22.07
CA GLU A 211 25.01 -16.71 23.26
C GLU A 211 24.29 -16.13 24.48
N THR A 212 23.58 -17.00 25.19
CA THR A 212 23.09 -16.72 26.55
C THR A 212 24.29 -16.55 27.48
N PRO A 213 24.41 -15.45 28.25
CA PRO A 213 25.41 -15.38 29.31
C PRO A 213 24.97 -16.27 30.47
N ASP A 214 25.89 -17.10 30.94
CA ASP A 214 25.75 -17.96 32.12
C ASP A 214 25.27 -17.19 33.36
N ALA A 215 24.43 -17.84 34.16
CA ALA A 215 24.13 -17.51 35.55
C ALA A 215 24.59 -18.66 36.46
#